data_AF-A0A2M9YUD2-F1
#
_entry.id   AF-A0A2M9YUD2-F1
#
_cell.length_a   1.000
_cell.length_b   1.000
_cell.length_c   1.000
_cell.angle_alpha   90.00
_cell.angle_beta   90.00
_cell.angle_gamma   90.00
#
_symmetry.space_group_name_H-M   'P 1'
#
loop_
_entity.id
_entity.type
_entity.pdbx_description
1 polymer ?
#
loop_
_entity_poly.entity_id
_entity_poly.type
_entity_poly.pdbx_seq_one_letter_code
_entity_poly.pdbx_strand_id
1 'polypeptide(L)'
;MGVKSFFKRILSFFRGRKKKRGHVDETPPVRESYGYKRELFELREKADRFFVTRKKSSGVVHETKYYKILKNGPKLFRLEGKEKGGREYSLVVSTGNFLSLQNEKISGVVFVPEAELNRILSYEHADLKSVFSRFQPEGIEEDLKVLYGESGSTQESWKDFYNWEPIWKQQVLIRLKPSLLAILLVYMGPEFEQFFQSNSTKRMKAIVSDELYFLNVSGNQKENSPYTENLSLQDFEKAKTEFFRVLEQIRKKRGIT
;
A
#
# COMPACT_ATOMS: atom_id res chain seq x y z
N MET A 1 87.39 -29.43 7.01
CA MET A 1 86.88 -28.21 7.70
C MET A 1 85.80 -27.63 6.81
N GLY A 2 84.55 -27.36 7.19
CA GLY A 2 83.94 -27.32 8.51
C GLY A 2 82.83 -26.25 8.52
N VAL A 3 81.58 -26.71 8.40
CA VAL A 3 80.34 -26.26 9.11
C VAL A 3 79.76 -24.84 8.92
N LYS A 4 78.41 -24.85 8.83
CA LYS A 4 77.37 -23.84 9.17
C LYS A 4 76.76 -23.16 7.92
N SER A 5 75.45 -23.23 7.65
CA SER A 5 74.33 -23.16 8.59
C SER A 5 73.08 -23.87 8.03
N PHE A 6 72.58 -24.85 8.79
CA PHE A 6 71.46 -25.74 8.50
C PHE A 6 70.20 -25.40 9.33
N PHE A 7 70.00 -24.13 9.69
CA PHE A 7 68.95 -23.71 10.64
C PHE A 7 68.04 -22.58 10.14
N LYS A 8 67.40 -22.74 8.98
CA LYS A 8 66.30 -21.84 8.57
C LYS A 8 65.08 -22.50 7.93
N ARG A 9 64.90 -23.82 8.09
CA ARG A 9 63.80 -24.56 7.45
C ARG A 9 62.80 -25.25 8.39
N ILE A 10 62.80 -24.97 9.71
CA ILE A 10 61.90 -25.61 10.69
C ILE A 10 61.13 -24.58 11.56
N LEU A 11 60.65 -23.49 10.98
CA LEU A 11 59.72 -22.57 11.68
C LEU A 11 58.47 -22.21 10.85
N SER A 12 58.17 -22.97 9.80
CA SER A 12 56.94 -22.84 9.01
C SER A 12 55.72 -23.59 9.58
N PHE A 13 55.82 -24.19 10.77
CA PHE A 13 54.77 -25.06 11.33
C PHE A 13 53.83 -24.43 12.37
N PHE A 14 53.95 -23.13 12.67
CA PHE A 14 53.00 -22.42 13.52
C PHE A 14 52.50 -21.12 12.88
N ARG A 15 51.66 -21.24 11.84
CA ARG A 15 50.65 -20.22 11.53
C ARG A 15 49.28 -20.86 11.68
N GLY A 16 48.66 -20.53 12.81
CA GLY A 16 47.41 -21.10 13.26
C GLY A 16 46.28 -20.96 12.25
N ARG A 17 45.46 -22.02 12.22
CA ARG A 17 44.10 -22.04 11.68
C ARG A 17 43.33 -20.80 12.14
N LYS A 18 43.23 -19.77 11.30
CA LYS A 18 42.08 -18.87 11.36
C LYS A 18 40.91 -19.62 10.70
N LYS A 19 39.95 -20.00 11.56
CA LYS A 19 38.61 -20.46 11.18
C LYS A 19 38.14 -19.68 9.95
N LYS A 20 37.65 -20.39 8.94
CA LYS A 20 36.71 -19.82 7.95
C LYS A 20 35.62 -19.13 8.76
N ARG A 21 35.69 -17.80 8.85
CA ARG A 21 34.54 -16.99 9.23
C ARG A 21 33.51 -17.24 8.13
N GLY A 22 32.31 -17.55 8.57
CA GLY A 22 31.20 -17.96 7.71
C GLY A 22 30.97 -16.95 6.59
N HIS A 23 30.26 -17.44 5.57
CA HIS A 23 29.48 -16.62 4.66
C HIS A 23 28.87 -15.45 5.45
N VAL A 24 29.52 -14.28 5.38
CA VAL A 24 28.83 -13.03 5.62
C VAL A 24 28.16 -12.82 4.29
N ASP A 25 26.83 -12.95 4.24
CA ASP A 25 26.06 -12.50 3.10
C ASP A 25 26.54 -11.08 2.78
N GLU A 26 27.28 -10.95 1.68
CA GLU A 26 27.62 -9.64 1.13
C GLU A 26 26.28 -9.02 0.76
N THR A 27 25.78 -8.14 1.61
CA THR A 27 24.69 -7.25 1.26
C THR A 27 25.05 -6.63 -0.09
N PRO A 28 24.23 -6.82 -1.14
CA PRO A 28 24.57 -6.34 -2.46
C PRO A 28 24.88 -4.84 -2.40
N PRO A 29 25.85 -4.34 -3.18
CA PRO A 29 26.28 -2.96 -3.11
C PRO A 29 25.08 -2.04 -3.27
N VAL A 30 24.82 -1.26 -2.22
CA VAL A 30 23.71 -0.33 -2.13
C VAL A 30 23.99 0.80 -3.14
N ARG A 31 23.29 0.76 -4.29
CA ARG A 31 23.46 1.74 -5.38
C ARG A 31 23.30 3.17 -4.87
N GLU A 32 23.99 4.16 -5.43
CA GLU A 32 23.70 5.56 -5.09
C GLU A 32 22.27 5.96 -5.52
N SER A 33 21.70 6.96 -4.84
CA SER A 33 20.37 7.50 -5.20
C SER A 33 20.43 8.22 -6.53
N TYR A 34 19.47 7.94 -7.40
CA TYR A 34 19.31 8.65 -8.67
C TYR A 34 18.47 9.93 -8.54
N GLY A 35 18.06 10.28 -7.31
CA GLY A 35 17.29 11.46 -6.98
C GLY A 35 15.78 11.32 -7.19
N TYR A 36 15.03 12.19 -6.51
CA TYR A 36 13.58 12.16 -6.35
C TYR A 36 12.79 11.69 -7.59
N LYS A 37 12.99 12.34 -8.75
CA LYS A 37 12.17 12.07 -9.95
C LYS A 37 12.34 10.64 -10.45
N ARG A 38 13.58 10.15 -10.47
CA ARG A 38 13.89 8.81 -10.99
C ARG A 38 13.47 7.75 -10.00
N GLU A 39 13.71 7.95 -8.70
CA GLU A 39 13.26 7.03 -7.66
C GLU A 39 11.73 6.89 -7.66
N LEU A 40 11.00 8.00 -7.75
CA LEU A 40 9.53 7.99 -7.80
C LEU A 40 8.99 7.29 -9.05
N PHE A 41 9.62 7.53 -10.21
CA PHE A 41 9.24 6.87 -11.46
C PHE A 41 9.45 5.36 -11.38
N GLU A 42 10.64 4.91 -10.96
CA GLU A 42 10.95 3.49 -10.79
C GLU A 42 9.99 2.81 -9.80
N LEU A 43 9.61 3.50 -8.71
CA LEU A 43 8.62 2.99 -7.75
C LEU A 43 7.22 2.90 -8.33
N ARG A 44 6.79 3.85 -9.16
CA ARG A 44 5.49 3.79 -9.84
C ARG A 44 5.43 2.60 -10.80
N GLU A 45 6.47 2.39 -11.60
CA GLU A 45 6.56 1.21 -12.46
C GLU A 45 6.63 -0.11 -11.66
N LYS A 46 7.33 -0.10 -10.51
CA LYS A 46 7.38 -1.23 -9.58
C LYS A 46 6.00 -1.50 -8.97
N ALA A 47 5.31 -0.47 -8.48
CA ALA A 47 3.97 -0.56 -7.93
C ALA A 47 2.97 -1.09 -8.97
N ASP A 48 2.99 -0.57 -10.20
CA ASP A 48 2.14 -1.04 -11.28
C ASP A 48 2.34 -2.54 -11.57
N ARG A 49 3.54 -3.08 -11.38
CA ARG A 49 3.78 -4.54 -11.49
C ARG A 49 3.15 -5.34 -10.35
N PHE A 50 3.07 -4.79 -9.13
CA PHE A 50 2.46 -5.46 -7.97
C PHE A 50 0.93 -5.47 -8.02
N PHE A 51 0.28 -4.39 -8.47
CA PHE A 51 -1.18 -4.28 -8.49
C PHE A 51 -1.80 -4.81 -9.79
N VAL A 52 -1.56 -6.09 -10.09
CA VAL A 52 -2.09 -6.78 -11.28
C VAL A 52 -3.62 -6.65 -11.37
N THR A 53 -4.30 -6.64 -10.23
CA THR A 53 -5.77 -6.50 -10.10
C THR A 53 -6.32 -5.12 -10.47
N ARG A 54 -5.49 -4.07 -10.50
CA ARG A 54 -5.92 -2.70 -10.86
C ARG A 54 -5.90 -2.47 -12.38
N LYS A 55 -5.10 -3.23 -13.13
CA LYS A 55 -4.91 -3.02 -14.59
C LYS A 55 -6.11 -3.37 -15.45
N LYS A 56 -6.91 -4.35 -15.03
CA LYS A 56 -8.10 -4.77 -15.76
C LYS A 56 -9.35 -4.32 -15.01
N SER A 57 -10.35 -3.84 -15.76
CA SER A 57 -11.66 -3.50 -15.21
C SER A 57 -12.53 -4.74 -14.99
N SER A 58 -12.36 -5.78 -15.82
CA SER A 58 -13.06 -7.07 -15.72
C SER A 58 -12.28 -8.21 -16.39
N GLY A 59 -12.73 -9.44 -16.20
CA GLY A 59 -12.20 -10.65 -16.87
C GLY A 59 -10.98 -11.26 -16.17
N VAL A 60 -10.25 -12.15 -16.85
CA VAL A 60 -9.09 -12.87 -16.29
C VAL A 60 -7.95 -11.89 -16.01
N VAL A 61 -7.60 -11.73 -14.75
CA VAL A 61 -6.53 -10.83 -14.29
C VAL A 61 -5.20 -11.56 -14.14
N HIS A 62 -5.26 -12.81 -13.69
CA HIS A 62 -4.10 -13.66 -13.48
C HIS A 62 -4.47 -15.11 -13.78
N GLU A 63 -3.57 -15.84 -14.40
CA GLU A 63 -3.78 -17.24 -14.76
C GLU A 63 -2.46 -18.00 -14.67
N THR A 64 -2.52 -19.18 -14.05
CA THR A 64 -1.44 -20.15 -13.93
C THR A 64 -1.98 -21.53 -14.28
N LYS A 65 -1.10 -22.53 -14.31
CA LYS A 65 -1.51 -23.94 -14.46
C LYS A 65 -2.47 -24.43 -13.35
N TYR A 66 -2.44 -23.81 -12.17
CA TYR A 66 -3.16 -24.32 -10.99
C TYR A 66 -4.40 -23.50 -10.64
N TYR A 67 -4.37 -22.19 -10.92
CA TYR A 67 -5.46 -21.29 -10.59
C TYR A 67 -5.50 -20.08 -11.52
N LYS A 68 -6.67 -19.46 -11.59
CA LYS A 68 -6.92 -18.18 -12.26
C LYS A 68 -7.77 -17.27 -11.37
N ILE A 69 -7.54 -15.97 -11.51
CA ILE A 69 -8.31 -14.92 -10.83
C ILE A 69 -9.04 -14.12 -11.89
N LEU A 70 -10.36 -14.11 -11.81
CA LEU A 70 -11.23 -13.26 -12.62
C LEU A 70 -11.69 -12.05 -11.81
N LYS A 71 -11.81 -10.90 -12.45
CA LYS A 71 -12.38 -9.70 -11.86
C LYS A 71 -13.80 -9.49 -12.38
N ASN A 72 -14.73 -9.42 -11.45
CA ASN A 72 -16.15 -9.26 -11.73
C ASN A 72 -16.66 -7.87 -11.33
N GLY A 73 -15.84 -7.09 -10.62
CA GLY A 73 -16.11 -5.70 -10.24
C GLY A 73 -14.89 -5.04 -9.61
N PRO A 74 -14.97 -3.78 -9.19
CA PRO A 74 -13.83 -3.01 -8.67
C PRO A 74 -13.10 -3.70 -7.51
N LYS A 75 -13.87 -4.26 -6.56
CA LYS A 75 -13.39 -4.97 -5.36
C LYS A 75 -13.79 -6.45 -5.33
N LEU A 76 -14.37 -6.98 -6.42
CA LEU A 76 -14.90 -8.34 -6.50
C LEU A 76 -14.13 -9.20 -7.49
N PHE A 77 -13.68 -10.35 -7.01
CA PHE A 77 -12.91 -11.32 -7.77
C PHE A 77 -13.48 -12.73 -7.61
N ARG A 78 -13.16 -13.59 -8.56
CA ARG A 78 -13.41 -15.02 -8.48
C ARG A 78 -12.08 -15.76 -8.64
N LEU A 79 -11.70 -16.50 -7.61
CA LEU A 79 -10.55 -17.39 -7.63
C LEU A 79 -11.03 -18.78 -8.04
N GLU A 80 -10.64 -19.21 -9.22
CA GLU A 80 -10.91 -20.56 -9.72
C GLU A 80 -9.62 -21.37 -9.72
N GLY A 81 -9.67 -22.62 -9.28
CA GLY A 81 -8.48 -23.45 -9.22
C GLY A 81 -8.80 -24.92 -9.23
N LYS A 82 -7.79 -25.72 -9.53
CA LYS A 82 -7.92 -27.18 -9.55
C LYS A 82 -6.81 -27.82 -8.74
N GLU A 83 -7.20 -28.68 -7.81
CA GLU A 83 -6.26 -29.53 -7.09
C GLU A 83 -5.73 -30.64 -7.98
N LYS A 84 -4.56 -31.19 -7.62
CA LYS A 84 -3.99 -32.37 -8.29
C LYS A 84 -4.94 -33.57 -8.29
N GLY A 85 -5.81 -33.69 -7.28
CA GLY A 85 -6.84 -34.74 -7.18
C GLY A 85 -8.10 -34.50 -8.01
N GLY A 86 -8.15 -33.44 -8.82
CA GLY A 86 -9.26 -33.16 -9.73
C GLY A 86 -10.38 -32.30 -9.14
N ARG A 87 -10.37 -32.02 -7.83
CA ARG A 87 -11.34 -31.12 -7.20
C ARG A 87 -11.16 -29.69 -7.71
N GLU A 88 -12.27 -29.09 -8.13
CA GLU A 88 -12.32 -27.72 -8.64
C GLU A 88 -12.89 -26.79 -7.56
N TYR A 89 -12.27 -25.62 -7.44
CA TYR A 89 -12.66 -24.58 -6.51
C TYR A 89 -13.11 -23.36 -7.30
N SER A 90 -14.19 -22.72 -6.83
CA SER A 90 -14.64 -21.42 -7.31
C SER A 90 -15.01 -20.57 -6.11
N LEU A 91 -14.09 -19.70 -5.71
CA LEU A 91 -14.21 -18.88 -4.50
C LEU A 91 -14.46 -17.43 -4.90
N VAL A 92 -15.45 -16.80 -4.27
CA VAL A 92 -15.64 -15.35 -4.36
C VAL A 92 -14.69 -14.67 -3.39
N VAL A 93 -13.86 -13.76 -3.91
CA VAL A 93 -12.89 -13.00 -3.14
C VAL A 93 -13.28 -11.54 -3.23
N SER A 94 -13.53 -10.91 -2.08
CA SER A 94 -13.77 -9.46 -2.00
C SER A 94 -12.61 -8.79 -1.28
N THR A 95 -12.10 -7.69 -1.83
CA THR A 95 -11.04 -6.88 -1.21
C THR A 95 -11.59 -5.74 -0.35
N GLY A 96 -12.91 -5.67 -0.17
CA GLY A 96 -13.57 -4.67 0.67
C GLY A 96 -15.08 -4.62 0.43
N ASN A 97 -15.78 -3.76 1.16
CA ASN A 97 -17.18 -3.48 0.92
C ASN A 97 -17.34 -2.80 -0.44
N PHE A 98 -18.32 -3.18 -1.25
CA PHE A 98 -18.67 -2.45 -2.46
C PHE A 98 -20.13 -2.63 -2.84
N LEU A 99 -20.66 -1.65 -3.56
CA LEU A 99 -21.96 -1.67 -4.21
C LEU A 99 -21.80 -1.34 -5.69
N SER A 100 -22.70 -1.88 -6.51
CA SER A 100 -22.73 -1.63 -7.94
C SER A 100 -24.17 -1.58 -8.42
N LEU A 101 -24.46 -0.67 -9.35
CA LEU A 101 -25.74 -0.59 -10.04
C LEU A 101 -25.58 -1.27 -11.40
N GLN A 102 -26.35 -2.33 -11.64
CA GLN A 102 -26.42 -3.02 -12.94
C GLN A 102 -27.88 -3.30 -13.27
N ASN A 103 -28.34 -2.89 -14.45
CA ASN A 103 -29.72 -3.11 -14.92
C ASN A 103 -30.78 -2.70 -13.87
N GLU A 104 -30.65 -1.47 -13.33
CA GLU A 104 -31.52 -0.92 -12.28
C GLU A 104 -31.50 -1.66 -10.92
N LYS A 105 -30.69 -2.71 -10.80
CA LYS A 105 -30.51 -3.46 -9.56
C LYS A 105 -29.20 -3.07 -8.88
N ILE A 106 -29.30 -2.74 -7.60
CA ILE A 106 -28.12 -2.51 -6.76
C ILE A 106 -27.70 -3.85 -6.15
N SER A 107 -26.45 -4.22 -6.36
CA SER A 107 -25.86 -5.46 -5.85
C SER A 107 -24.44 -5.24 -5.37
N GLY A 108 -23.99 -6.01 -4.39
CA GLY A 108 -22.68 -5.83 -3.80
C GLY A 108 -22.35 -6.83 -2.71
N VAL A 109 -21.20 -6.62 -2.06
CA VAL A 109 -20.74 -7.39 -0.90
C VAL A 109 -20.49 -6.42 0.22
N VAL A 110 -21.09 -6.70 1.38
CA VAL A 110 -20.94 -5.89 2.59
C VAL A 110 -20.62 -6.82 3.75
N PHE A 111 -19.49 -6.59 4.41
CA PHE A 111 -19.05 -7.31 5.59
C PHE A 111 -19.72 -6.69 6.82
N VAL A 112 -20.60 -7.46 7.46
CA VAL A 112 -21.33 -7.05 8.67
C VAL A 112 -21.06 -8.07 9.76
N PRO A 113 -20.58 -7.67 10.94
CA PRO A 113 -20.52 -8.56 12.09
C PRO A 113 -21.92 -9.10 12.42
N GLU A 114 -22.04 -10.37 12.78
CA GLU A 114 -23.34 -11.02 13.00
C GLU A 114 -24.19 -10.31 14.07
N ALA A 115 -23.59 -9.87 15.18
CA ALA A 115 -24.29 -9.12 16.21
C ALA A 115 -24.83 -7.78 15.70
N GLU A 116 -24.08 -7.12 14.81
CA GLU A 116 -24.50 -5.87 14.19
C GLU A 116 -25.61 -6.07 13.18
N LEU A 117 -25.54 -7.14 12.38
CA LEU A 117 -26.62 -7.53 11.47
C LEU A 117 -27.92 -7.77 12.25
N ASN A 118 -27.87 -8.54 13.34
CA ASN A 118 -29.03 -8.79 14.18
C ASN A 118 -29.59 -7.50 14.81
N ARG A 119 -28.71 -6.59 15.24
CA ARG A 119 -29.11 -5.27 15.73
C ARG A 119 -29.82 -4.44 14.65
N ILE A 120 -29.35 -4.46 13.42
CA ILE A 120 -30.01 -3.76 12.31
C ILE A 120 -31.40 -4.37 12.07
N LEU A 121 -31.48 -5.70 11.98
CA LEU A 121 -32.73 -6.42 11.72
C LEU A 121 -33.78 -6.25 12.82
N SER A 122 -33.39 -5.86 14.04
CA SER A 122 -34.35 -5.60 15.14
C SER A 122 -35.14 -4.29 14.98
N TYR A 123 -34.77 -3.42 14.04
CA TYR A 123 -35.46 -2.16 13.79
C TYR A 123 -36.38 -2.26 12.56
N GLU A 124 -37.42 -1.42 12.55
CA GLU A 124 -38.20 -1.18 11.34
C GLU A 124 -37.44 -0.26 10.39
N HIS A 125 -37.39 -0.66 9.12
CA HIS A 125 -36.74 0.06 8.05
C HIS A 125 -37.72 0.29 6.91
N ALA A 126 -37.85 1.55 6.48
CA ALA A 126 -38.70 1.92 5.35
C ALA A 126 -38.07 1.55 3.99
N ASP A 127 -36.74 1.55 3.92
CA ASP A 127 -35.97 1.27 2.71
C ASP A 127 -34.52 0.82 3.05
N LEU A 128 -33.76 0.46 2.01
CA LEU A 128 -32.36 0.07 2.14
C LEU A 128 -31.46 1.23 2.63
N LYS A 129 -31.84 2.50 2.36
CA LYS A 129 -31.11 3.67 2.87
C LYS A 129 -31.17 3.74 4.39
N SER A 130 -32.33 3.46 4.97
CA SER A 130 -32.55 3.36 6.42
C SER A 130 -31.63 2.31 7.05
N VAL A 131 -31.43 1.16 6.38
CA VAL A 131 -30.50 0.10 6.82
C VAL A 131 -29.05 0.63 6.87
N PHE A 132 -28.56 1.23 5.78
CA PHE A 132 -27.20 1.77 5.71
C PHE A 132 -26.97 3.04 6.55
N SER A 133 -28.02 3.77 6.91
CA SER A 133 -27.88 4.92 7.83
C SER A 133 -27.47 4.50 9.24
N ARG A 134 -27.84 3.29 9.67
CA ARG A 134 -27.53 2.73 11.00
C ARG A 134 -26.24 1.95 11.04
N PHE A 135 -25.75 1.56 9.87
CA PHE A 135 -24.55 0.76 9.71
C PHE A 135 -23.75 1.29 8.53
N GLN A 136 -22.60 1.88 8.84
CA GLN A 136 -21.66 2.42 7.86
C GLN A 136 -20.44 1.49 7.80
N PRO A 137 -20.49 0.46 6.94
CA PRO A 137 -19.34 -0.40 6.71
C PRO A 137 -18.16 0.43 6.24
N GLU A 138 -16.97 0.16 6.77
CA GLU A 138 -15.76 0.90 6.37
C GLU A 138 -15.51 0.79 4.85
N GLY A 139 -15.17 1.91 4.21
CA GLY A 139 -14.73 1.94 2.82
C GLY A 139 -15.85 1.76 1.78
N ILE A 140 -17.11 1.93 2.18
CA ILE A 140 -18.29 1.90 1.31
C ILE A 140 -18.82 3.30 0.97
N GLU A 141 -18.27 4.37 1.55
CA GLU A 141 -18.84 5.72 1.52
C GLU A 141 -19.00 6.26 0.09
N GLU A 142 -18.02 5.98 -0.78
CA GLU A 142 -18.07 6.33 -2.20
C GLU A 142 -19.13 5.51 -2.95
N ASP A 143 -19.29 4.23 -2.57
CA ASP A 143 -20.25 3.30 -3.17
C ASP A 143 -21.68 3.55 -2.65
N LEU A 144 -21.86 4.18 -1.48
CA LEU A 144 -23.15 4.61 -0.96
C LEU A 144 -23.78 5.69 -1.84
N LYS A 145 -22.99 6.53 -2.53
CA LYS A 145 -23.51 7.52 -3.49
C LYS A 145 -24.36 6.87 -4.59
N VAL A 146 -24.06 5.61 -4.94
CA VAL A 146 -24.84 4.78 -5.87
C VAL A 146 -26.24 4.50 -5.32
N LEU A 147 -26.40 4.27 -4.01
CA LEU A 147 -27.70 4.10 -3.35
C LEU A 147 -28.49 5.41 -3.25
N TYR A 148 -27.80 6.53 -3.02
CA TYR A 148 -28.44 7.81 -2.75
C TYR A 148 -28.81 8.60 -4.02
N GLY A 149 -28.30 8.20 -5.20
CA GLY A 149 -28.60 8.87 -6.47
C GLY A 149 -27.94 10.24 -6.60
N GLU A 150 -26.94 10.54 -5.75
CA GLU A 150 -26.19 11.78 -5.78
C GLU A 150 -25.16 11.75 -6.92
N SER A 151 -25.64 11.94 -8.15
CA SER A 151 -24.82 12.12 -9.35
C SER A 151 -24.15 13.51 -9.43
N GLY A 152 -24.21 14.31 -8.36
CA GLY A 152 -23.88 15.75 -8.37
C GLY A 152 -22.59 16.19 -7.67
N SER A 153 -21.83 15.32 -6.98
CA SER A 153 -20.52 15.72 -6.41
C SER A 153 -19.43 14.69 -6.74
N THR A 154 -18.89 14.84 -7.94
CA THR A 154 -17.67 14.16 -8.42
C THR A 154 -16.39 14.65 -7.75
N GLN A 155 -16.47 15.64 -6.85
CA GLN A 155 -15.37 15.86 -5.92
C GLN A 155 -15.39 14.72 -4.90
N GLU A 156 -14.44 13.80 -5.06
CA GLU A 156 -13.88 13.06 -3.94
C GLU A 156 -13.76 14.03 -2.75
N SER A 157 -14.62 13.86 -1.73
CA SER A 157 -14.81 14.85 -0.67
C SER A 157 -13.51 15.15 0.09
N TRP A 158 -12.56 14.21 0.02
CA TRP A 158 -11.23 14.34 0.59
C TRP A 158 -10.31 15.29 -0.18
N LYS A 159 -10.59 15.62 -1.45
CA LYS A 159 -9.81 16.55 -2.28
C LYS A 159 -10.09 18.03 -1.95
N ASP A 160 -11.06 18.32 -1.09
CA ASP A 160 -11.35 19.66 -0.59
C ASP A 160 -10.12 20.37 0.00
N PHE A 161 -9.19 19.59 0.57
CA PHE A 161 -7.94 20.09 1.16
C PHE A 161 -7.01 20.79 0.19
N TYR A 162 -7.11 20.53 -1.12
CA TYR A 162 -6.36 21.27 -2.13
C TYR A 162 -6.74 22.74 -2.20
N ASN A 163 -7.91 23.12 -1.68
CA ASN A 163 -8.38 24.50 -1.63
C ASN A 163 -8.18 25.17 -0.26
N TRP A 164 -7.65 24.45 0.72
CA TRP A 164 -7.39 25.03 2.05
C TRP A 164 -6.29 26.09 2.01
N GLU A 165 -6.25 26.92 3.05
CA GLU A 165 -5.23 27.95 3.24
C GLU A 165 -3.83 27.30 3.34
N PRO A 166 -2.76 28.01 2.89
CA PRO A 166 -1.40 27.44 2.85
C PRO A 166 -0.93 26.82 4.17
N ILE A 167 -1.29 27.42 5.30
CA ILE A 167 -0.94 26.90 6.62
C ILE A 167 -1.51 25.49 6.83
N TRP A 168 -2.75 25.24 6.45
CA TRP A 168 -3.39 23.94 6.64
C TRP A 168 -2.83 22.89 5.68
N LYS A 169 -2.54 23.28 4.44
CA LYS A 169 -1.84 22.43 3.46
C LYS A 169 -0.49 21.95 3.98
N GLN A 170 0.30 22.86 4.56
CA GLN A 170 1.58 22.51 5.19
C GLN A 170 1.39 21.62 6.43
N GLN A 171 0.36 21.89 7.23
CA GLN A 171 0.04 21.10 8.41
C GLN A 171 -0.36 19.65 8.09
N VAL A 172 -0.99 19.39 6.94
CA VAL A 172 -1.21 18.02 6.44
C VAL A 172 0.13 17.31 6.27
N LEU A 173 1.07 17.94 5.56
CA LEU A 173 2.37 17.35 5.25
C LEU A 173 3.25 17.16 6.50
N ILE A 174 3.24 18.11 7.44
CA ILE A 174 4.04 18.06 8.67
C ILE A 174 3.57 16.94 9.61
N ARG A 175 2.28 16.62 9.62
CA ARG A 175 1.71 15.58 10.49
C ARG A 175 1.90 14.17 9.95
N LEU A 176 2.32 14.02 8.69
CA LEU A 176 2.57 12.73 8.07
C LEU A 176 4.05 12.36 8.21
N LYS A 177 4.31 11.08 8.51
CA LYS A 177 5.67 10.55 8.49
C LYS A 177 6.22 10.59 7.05
N PRO A 178 7.52 10.90 6.86
CA PRO A 178 8.13 10.92 5.53
C PRO A 178 7.96 9.61 4.75
N SER A 179 8.05 8.46 5.42
CA SER A 179 7.83 7.14 4.82
C SER A 179 6.38 6.95 4.30
N LEU A 180 5.38 7.49 5.00
CA LEU A 180 3.98 7.49 4.53
C LEU A 180 3.82 8.43 3.33
N LEU A 181 4.45 9.61 3.35
CA LEU A 181 4.43 10.55 2.22
C LEU A 181 5.05 9.94 0.97
N ALA A 182 6.16 9.21 1.11
CA ALA A 182 6.80 8.50 0.00
C ALA A 182 5.84 7.48 -0.64
N ILE A 183 5.14 6.67 0.17
CA ILE A 183 4.11 5.74 -0.32
C ILE A 183 2.94 6.48 -0.98
N LEU A 184 2.41 7.53 -0.34
CA LEU A 184 1.32 8.31 -0.92
C LEU A 184 1.69 8.91 -2.28
N LEU A 185 2.93 9.41 -2.44
CA LEU A 185 3.42 9.94 -3.72
C LEU A 185 3.46 8.90 -4.85
N VAL A 186 3.72 7.64 -4.52
CA VAL A 186 3.70 6.54 -5.48
C VAL A 186 2.28 6.31 -6.00
N TYR A 187 1.26 6.37 -5.13
CA TYR A 187 -0.10 5.93 -5.47
C TYR A 187 -1.14 7.02 -5.73
N MET A 188 -0.98 8.22 -5.16
CA MET A 188 -2.00 9.29 -5.22
C MET A 188 -1.92 10.13 -6.51
N GLY A 189 -0.98 9.81 -7.39
CA GLY A 189 -0.87 10.39 -8.73
C GLY A 189 -0.27 11.81 -8.80
N PRO A 190 -0.31 12.44 -9.99
CA PRO A 190 0.36 13.71 -10.26
C PRO A 190 -0.17 14.91 -9.47
N GLU A 191 -1.48 14.95 -9.20
CA GLU A 191 -2.10 16.04 -8.42
C GLU A 191 -1.52 16.13 -7.01
N PHE A 192 -1.40 14.97 -6.34
CA PHE A 192 -0.82 14.88 -5.01
C PHE A 192 0.68 15.17 -5.02
N GLU A 193 1.39 14.74 -6.07
CA GLU A 193 2.80 15.09 -6.28
C GLU A 193 2.99 16.60 -6.40
N GLN A 194 2.17 17.27 -7.21
CA GLN A 194 2.22 18.73 -7.35
C GLN A 194 1.92 19.42 -6.01
N PHE A 195 0.91 18.95 -5.28
CA PHE A 195 0.61 19.44 -3.94
C PHE A 195 1.81 19.31 -2.99
N PHE A 196 2.45 18.15 -2.94
CA PHE A 196 3.65 17.92 -2.14
C PHE A 196 4.78 18.86 -2.56
N GLN A 197 5.03 19.00 -3.86
CA GLN A 197 6.11 19.85 -4.37
C GLN A 197 5.87 21.33 -4.10
N SER A 198 4.63 21.81 -4.18
CA SER A 198 4.30 23.22 -3.96
C SER A 198 4.23 23.61 -2.48
N ASN A 199 3.98 22.65 -1.57
CA ASN A 199 3.72 22.94 -0.16
C ASN A 199 4.77 22.37 0.81
N SER A 200 5.81 21.68 0.32
CA SER A 200 6.89 21.13 1.15
C SER A 200 8.12 22.01 1.22
N THR A 201 8.78 22.02 2.38
CA THR A 201 10.10 22.64 2.54
C THR A 201 11.19 21.86 1.81
N LYS A 202 12.33 22.52 1.49
CA LYS A 202 13.50 21.85 0.88
C LYS A 202 13.96 20.64 1.71
N ARG A 203 13.95 20.77 3.04
CA ARG A 203 14.31 19.69 3.98
C ARG A 203 13.36 18.51 3.87
N MET A 204 12.04 18.73 3.86
CA MET A 204 11.06 17.66 3.73
C MET A 204 11.20 16.92 2.39
N LYS A 205 11.42 17.66 1.30
CA LYS A 205 11.67 17.07 -0.03
C LYS A 205 12.90 16.18 -0.05
N ALA A 206 13.99 16.59 0.60
CA ALA A 206 15.20 15.79 0.70
C ALA A 206 14.95 14.48 1.47
N ILE A 207 14.32 14.57 2.66
CA ILE A 207 14.00 13.38 3.47
C ILE A 207 13.11 12.41 2.68
N VAL A 208 12.05 12.91 2.03
CA VAL A 208 11.17 12.05 1.24
C VAL A 208 11.88 11.47 0.02
N SER A 209 12.84 12.18 -0.57
CA SER A 209 13.68 11.63 -1.65
C SER A 209 14.52 10.44 -1.15
N ASP A 210 15.04 10.51 0.07
CA ASP A 210 15.79 9.40 0.68
C ASP A 210 14.87 8.22 0.97
N GLU A 211 13.66 8.47 1.48
CA GLU A 211 12.64 7.44 1.69
C GLU A 211 12.25 6.71 0.39
N LEU A 212 12.06 7.44 -0.70
CA LEU A 212 11.79 6.84 -2.03
C LEU A 212 12.94 5.95 -2.49
N TYR A 213 14.17 6.39 -2.27
CA TYR A 213 15.36 5.59 -2.55
C TYR A 213 15.38 4.30 -1.72
N PHE A 214 15.13 4.39 -0.41
CA PHE A 214 15.10 3.21 0.46
C PHE A 214 13.98 2.25 0.08
N LEU A 215 12.82 2.74 -0.36
CA LEU A 215 11.73 1.91 -0.90
C LEU A 215 12.12 1.16 -2.17
N ASN A 216 12.99 1.73 -3.00
CA ASN A 216 13.47 1.06 -4.21
C ASN A 216 14.47 -0.05 -3.89
N VAL A 217 15.42 0.23 -3.00
CA VAL A 217 16.52 -0.67 -2.64
C VAL A 217 16.08 -1.77 -1.66
N SER A 218 15.14 -1.48 -0.76
CA SER A 218 14.61 -2.48 0.17
C SER A 218 13.73 -3.48 -0.59
N GLY A 219 13.93 -4.78 -0.35
CA GLY A 219 13.06 -5.82 -0.92
C GLY A 219 11.62 -5.64 -0.42
N ASN A 220 10.62 -5.69 -1.32
CA ASN A 220 9.22 -5.42 -0.98
C ASN A 220 8.53 -6.53 -0.15
N GLN A 221 9.26 -7.56 0.26
CA GLN A 221 8.75 -8.67 1.07
C GLN A 221 9.05 -8.41 2.54
N LYS A 222 8.04 -8.53 3.42
CA LYS A 222 8.20 -8.42 4.88
C LYS A 222 9.33 -9.28 5.44
N GLU A 223 9.60 -10.43 4.80
CA GLU A 223 10.64 -11.39 5.20
C GLU A 223 12.07 -10.85 5.03
N ASN A 224 12.29 -9.89 4.11
CA ASN A 224 13.61 -9.32 3.84
C ASN A 224 13.94 -8.10 4.71
N SER A 225 13.09 -7.77 5.68
CA SER A 225 13.30 -6.63 6.57
C SER A 225 12.63 -6.83 7.93
N PRO A 226 13.10 -7.81 8.73
CA PRO A 226 12.57 -8.05 10.07
C PRO A 226 12.83 -6.91 11.08
N TYR A 227 13.69 -5.93 10.75
CA TYR A 227 14.10 -4.85 11.66
C TYR A 227 14.06 -3.44 11.06
N THR A 228 13.60 -3.25 9.82
CA THR A 228 13.48 -1.90 9.26
C THR A 228 12.05 -1.40 9.44
N GLU A 229 11.89 -0.18 9.94
CA GLU A 229 10.60 0.55 9.92
C GLU A 229 10.20 0.95 8.48
N ASN A 230 10.93 0.47 7.46
CA ASN A 230 10.71 0.78 6.06
C ASN A 230 9.41 0.14 5.64
N LEU A 231 8.39 0.98 5.46
CA LEU A 231 7.10 0.57 4.94
C LEU A 231 7.28 -0.06 3.56
N SER A 232 6.52 -1.12 3.25
CA SER A 232 6.50 -1.73 1.93
C SER A 232 5.54 -0.97 1.01
N LEU A 233 5.73 -1.11 -0.31
CA LEU A 233 4.70 -0.69 -1.29
C LEU A 233 3.32 -1.31 -1.00
N GLN A 234 3.26 -2.42 -0.26
CA GLN A 234 2.03 -3.08 0.16
C GLN A 234 1.30 -2.34 1.31
N ASP A 235 1.97 -1.44 2.02
CA ASP A 235 1.40 -0.68 3.15
C ASP A 235 0.62 0.56 2.70
N PHE A 236 0.21 0.62 1.43
CA PHE A 236 -0.58 1.74 0.87
C PHE A 236 -1.87 1.99 1.66
N GLU A 237 -2.63 0.96 2.02
CA GLU A 237 -3.90 1.14 2.74
C GLU A 237 -3.67 1.73 4.14
N LYS A 238 -2.56 1.37 4.79
CA LYS A 238 -2.14 1.98 6.06
C LYS A 238 -1.79 3.46 5.87
N ALA A 239 -1.04 3.79 4.82
CA ALA A 239 -0.70 5.17 4.49
C ALA A 239 -1.93 6.02 4.15
N LYS A 240 -2.88 5.46 3.40
CA LYS A 240 -4.15 6.09 3.05
C LYS A 240 -5.03 6.34 4.28
N THR A 241 -5.13 5.36 5.18
CA THR A 241 -5.87 5.49 6.45
C THR A 241 -5.30 6.60 7.33
N GLU A 242 -3.98 6.63 7.50
CA GLU A 242 -3.30 7.70 8.27
C GLU A 242 -3.47 9.07 7.62
N PHE A 243 -3.40 9.14 6.29
CA PHE A 243 -3.66 10.38 5.55
C PHE A 243 -5.04 10.95 5.84
N PHE A 244 -6.09 10.13 5.72
CA PHE A 244 -7.45 10.58 6.02
C PHE A 244 -7.66 10.93 7.48
N ARG A 245 -7.05 10.17 8.41
CA ARG A 245 -7.07 10.52 9.83
C ARG A 245 -6.50 11.93 10.07
N VAL A 246 -5.39 12.27 9.42
CA VAL A 246 -4.79 13.62 9.51
C VAL A 246 -5.70 14.68 8.89
N LEU A 247 -6.31 14.41 7.73
CA LEU A 247 -7.26 15.33 7.11
C LEU A 247 -8.45 15.62 8.03
N GLU A 248 -9.08 14.60 8.63
CA GLU A 248 -10.21 14.79 9.53
C GLU A 248 -9.81 15.56 10.80
N GLN A 249 -8.65 15.28 11.37
CA GLN A 249 -8.15 16.04 12.52
C GLN A 249 -7.96 17.52 12.21
N ILE A 250 -7.47 17.83 11.01
CA ILE A 250 -7.31 19.21 10.57
C ILE A 250 -8.65 19.85 10.26
N ARG A 251 -9.56 19.14 9.58
CA ARG A 251 -10.90 19.63 9.26
C ARG A 251 -11.66 19.99 10.53
N LYS A 252 -11.61 19.14 11.57
CA LYS A 252 -12.19 19.44 12.89
C LYS A 252 -11.59 20.69 13.52
N LYS A 253 -10.27 20.90 13.41
CA LYS A 253 -9.61 22.12 13.91
C LYS A 253 -9.98 23.37 13.12
N ARG A 254 -10.22 23.25 11.81
CA ARG A 254 -10.66 24.35 10.93
C ARG A 254 -12.12 24.73 11.16
N GLY A 255 -12.98 23.78 11.55
CA GLY A 255 -14.41 23.99 11.80
C GLY A 255 -14.78 24.48 13.21
N ILE A 256 -13.80 24.82 14.07
CA ILE A 256 -14.02 25.41 15.41
C ILE A 256 -13.77 26.95 15.35
N THR A 257 -14.12 27.59 14.24
CA THR A 257 -14.16 29.06 14.11
C THR A 257 -15.51 29.49 13.59
#